data_AF-A0A9W7MGA0-F1
#
_entry.id   AF-A0A9W7MGA0-F1
#
_cell.length_a   1.000
_cell.length_b   1.000
_cell.length_c   1.000
_cell.angle_alpha   90.00
_cell.angle_beta   90.00
_cell.angle_gamma   90.00
#
_symmetry.space_group_name_H-M   'P 1'
#
loop_
_entity.id
_entity.type
_entity.pdbx_description
1 polymer ?
#
loop_
_entity_poly.entity_id
_entity_poly.type
_entity_poly.pdbx_seq_one_letter_code
_entity_poly.pdbx_strand_id
1 'polypeptide(L)'
;MARKPVLVLALTSLSIVLAAADWNILNPKWRFDAKQDTLKNYCESWRINIREFQVVPQECVDHINKYITSSQYKADSERAIEEVTLYLTRCCCLKGDGKDALIFDIDDTLISTIPYFKKHGFVGEKVNSVVKI
;
A
#
# COMPACT_ATOMS: atom_id res chain seq x y z
N MET A 1 -11.15 60.95 -14.82
CA MET A 1 -10.82 59.69 -15.52
C MET A 1 -9.76 58.88 -14.74
N ALA A 2 -9.90 58.73 -13.41
CA ALA A 2 -8.87 58.13 -12.53
C ALA A 2 -9.40 57.05 -11.54
N ARG A 3 -10.71 56.73 -11.59
CA ARG A 3 -11.34 55.77 -10.66
C ARG A 3 -11.09 54.29 -10.99
N LYS A 4 -10.78 53.98 -12.26
CA LYS A 4 -10.52 52.60 -12.74
C LYS A 4 -9.19 52.01 -12.25
N PRO A 5 -8.03 52.72 -12.29
CA PRO A 5 -6.76 52.13 -11.85
C PRO A 5 -6.69 51.90 -10.33
N VAL A 6 -7.32 52.77 -9.53
CA VAL A 6 -7.34 52.63 -8.06
C VAL A 6 -8.13 51.39 -7.62
N LEU A 7 -9.27 51.11 -8.27
CA LEU A 7 -10.07 49.92 -7.98
C LEU A 7 -9.32 48.62 -8.34
N VAL A 8 -8.59 48.63 -9.47
CA VAL A 8 -7.78 47.48 -9.90
C VAL A 8 -6.63 47.24 -8.92
N LEU A 9 -5.93 48.28 -8.48
CA LEU A 9 -4.86 48.16 -7.47
C LEU A 9 -5.39 47.69 -6.10
N ALA A 10 -6.59 48.12 -5.71
CA ALA A 10 -7.24 47.64 -4.50
C ALA A 10 -7.65 46.15 -4.61
N LEU A 11 -8.13 45.71 -5.77
CA LEU A 11 -8.51 44.32 -6.00
C LEU A 11 -7.30 43.38 -6.10
N THR A 12 -6.20 43.82 -6.71
CA THR A 12 -4.95 43.03 -6.77
C THR A 12 -4.28 42.94 -5.42
N SER A 13 -4.24 44.02 -4.65
CA SER A 13 -3.73 43.98 -3.27
C SER A 13 -4.57 43.10 -2.36
N LEU A 14 -5.90 43.14 -2.45
CA LEU A 14 -6.79 42.26 -1.70
C LEU A 14 -6.60 40.78 -2.09
N SER A 15 -6.38 40.49 -3.37
CA SER A 15 -6.08 39.13 -3.87
C SER A 15 -4.76 38.58 -3.33
N ILE A 16 -3.73 39.44 -3.20
CA ILE A 16 -2.43 39.05 -2.63
C ILE A 16 -2.55 38.73 -1.14
N VAL A 17 -3.36 39.50 -0.39
CA VAL A 17 -3.61 39.26 1.04
C VAL A 17 -4.40 37.96 1.28
N LEU A 18 -5.41 37.66 0.45
CA LEU A 18 -6.13 36.38 0.55
C LEU A 18 -5.23 35.18 0.20
N ALA A 19 -4.38 35.28 -0.83
CA ALA A 19 -3.47 34.20 -1.20
C ALA A 19 -2.39 33.93 -0.14
N ALA A 20 -1.93 34.96 0.58
CA ALA A 20 -0.94 34.81 1.65
C ALA A 20 -1.49 34.10 2.91
N ALA A 21 -2.80 34.20 3.19
CA ALA A 21 -3.43 33.56 4.35
C ALA A 21 -3.39 32.02 4.29
N ASP A 22 -3.40 31.44 3.09
CA ASP A 22 -3.32 29.99 2.86
C ASP A 22 -1.87 29.44 2.85
N TRP A 23 -0.85 30.31 2.70
CA TRP A 23 0.57 29.95 2.65
C TRP A 23 1.26 29.96 4.03
N ASN A 24 0.54 29.55 5.09
CA ASN A 24 1.17 29.39 6.38
C ASN A 24 1.92 28.04 6.45
N ILE A 25 3.25 28.09 6.46
CA ILE A 25 4.15 26.91 6.59
C ILE A 25 3.83 26.07 7.85
N LEU A 26 3.21 26.68 8.86
CA LEU A 26 2.79 26.00 10.08
C LEU A 26 1.37 25.43 10.03
N ASN A 27 0.67 25.48 8.89
CA ASN A 27 -0.69 24.96 8.78
C ASN A 27 -0.69 23.45 9.12
N PRO A 28 -1.49 23.03 10.12
CA PRO A 28 -1.52 21.66 10.63
C PRO A 28 -1.86 20.63 9.54
N LYS A 29 -2.58 21.04 8.49
CA LYS A 29 -2.87 20.19 7.33
C LYS A 29 -1.59 19.68 6.65
N TRP A 30 -0.61 20.57 6.38
CA TRP A 30 0.67 20.18 5.76
C TRP A 30 1.48 19.22 6.63
N ARG A 31 1.50 19.42 7.96
CA ARG A 31 2.17 18.50 8.88
C ARG A 31 1.50 17.13 8.92
N PHE A 32 0.16 17.11 8.86
CA PHE A 32 -0.59 15.87 8.84
C PHE A 32 -0.35 15.11 7.53
N ASP A 33 -0.41 15.79 6.39
CA ASP A 33 -0.16 15.21 5.07
C ASP A 33 1.28 14.67 4.97
N ALA A 34 2.28 15.45 5.40
CA ALA A 34 3.67 15.02 5.44
C ALA A 34 3.89 13.82 6.38
N LYS A 35 3.26 13.83 7.57
CA LYS A 35 3.32 12.69 8.50
C LYS A 35 2.67 11.44 7.91
N GLN A 36 1.52 11.61 7.24
CA GLN A 36 0.82 10.50 6.60
C GLN A 36 1.62 9.92 5.44
N ASP A 37 2.28 10.76 4.65
CA ASP A 37 3.17 10.31 3.58
C ASP A 37 4.40 9.57 4.14
N THR A 38 5.01 10.08 5.22
CA THR A 38 6.13 9.38 5.89
C THR A 38 5.71 8.02 6.44
N LEU A 39 4.51 7.89 7.02
CA LEU A 39 3.99 6.62 7.53
C LEU A 39 3.67 5.65 6.40
N LYS A 40 3.06 6.14 5.32
CA LYS A 40 2.80 5.32 4.12
C LYS A 40 4.10 4.73 3.58
N ASN A 41 5.12 5.56 3.38
CA ASN A 41 6.41 5.12 2.86
C ASN A 41 7.10 4.12 3.79
N TYR A 42 6.99 4.33 5.11
CA TYR A 42 7.46 3.38 6.11
C TYR A 42 6.78 2.02 5.98
N CYS A 43 5.44 1.98 5.93
CA CYS A 43 4.69 0.72 5.85
C CYS A 43 4.87 0.00 4.52
N GLU A 44 4.99 0.73 3.40
CA GLU A 44 5.34 0.15 2.10
C GLU A 44 6.74 -0.48 2.13
N SER A 45 7.72 0.26 2.66
CA SER A 45 9.10 -0.23 2.80
C SER A 45 9.18 -1.45 3.72
N TRP A 46 8.42 -1.44 4.82
CA TRP A 46 8.35 -2.56 5.75
C TRP A 46 7.80 -3.82 5.06
N ARG A 47 6.66 -3.69 4.35
CA ARG A 47 5.99 -4.81 3.66
C ARG A 47 6.88 -5.52 2.65
N ILE A 48 7.73 -4.79 1.94
CA ILE A 48 8.56 -5.37 0.85
C ILE A 48 9.92 -5.89 1.34
N ASN A 49 10.44 -5.39 2.46
CA ASN A 49 11.80 -5.72 2.92
C ASN A 49 11.84 -6.66 4.12
N ILE A 50 10.83 -6.65 5.00
CA ILE A 50 10.84 -7.43 6.23
C ILE A 50 10.14 -8.78 6.01
N ARG A 51 10.89 -9.86 6.21
CA ARG A 51 10.42 -11.25 5.96
C ARG A 51 10.14 -12.04 7.24
N GLU A 52 10.80 -11.69 8.34
CA GLU A 52 10.67 -12.38 9.63
C GLU A 52 10.08 -11.42 10.66
N PHE A 53 8.78 -11.57 10.93
CA PHE A 53 8.08 -10.80 11.96
C PHE A 53 7.02 -11.68 12.63
N GLN A 54 6.72 -11.40 13.89
CA GLN A 54 5.63 -12.08 14.62
C GLN A 54 4.29 -11.36 14.48
N VAL A 55 4.33 -10.04 14.40
CA VAL A 55 3.15 -9.17 14.28
C VAL A 55 3.46 -8.01 13.34
N VAL A 56 2.43 -7.51 12.66
CA VAL A 56 2.51 -6.29 11.86
C VAL A 56 2.64 -5.09 12.83
N PRO A 57 3.54 -4.12 12.58
CA PRO A 57 3.56 -2.88 13.35
C PRO A 57 2.17 -2.25 13.39
N GLN A 58 1.72 -1.84 14.58
CA GLN A 58 0.35 -1.38 14.81
C GLN A 58 -0.02 -0.21 13.88
N GLU A 59 0.92 0.69 13.65
CA GLU A 59 0.80 1.82 12.74
C GLU A 59 0.63 1.43 11.26
N CYS A 60 0.96 0.19 10.89
CA CYS A 60 0.88 -0.34 9.53
C CYS A 60 -0.29 -1.31 9.30
N VAL A 61 -1.04 -1.69 10.33
CA VAL A 61 -2.20 -2.60 10.21
C VAL A 61 -3.20 -2.09 9.17
N ASP A 62 -3.53 -0.81 9.21
CA ASP A 62 -4.43 -0.19 8.23
C ASP A 62 -3.87 -0.17 6.81
N HIS A 63 -2.55 0.01 6.68
CA HIS A 63 -1.88 -0.06 5.37
C HIS A 63 -1.96 -1.46 4.78
N ILE A 64 -1.66 -2.49 5.58
CA ILE A 64 -1.71 -3.89 5.17
C ILE A 64 -3.15 -4.31 4.84
N ASN A 65 -4.13 -3.93 5.66
CA ASN A 65 -5.54 -4.18 5.38
C ASN A 65 -5.96 -3.57 4.03
N LYS A 66 -5.61 -2.30 3.79
CA LYS A 66 -5.88 -1.64 2.50
C LYS A 66 -5.22 -2.39 1.35
N TYR A 67 -3.97 -2.81 1.50
CA TYR A 67 -3.27 -3.57 0.47
C TYR A 67 -3.98 -4.90 0.15
N ILE A 68 -4.18 -5.76 1.16
CA ILE A 68 -4.74 -7.10 1.02
C ILE A 68 -6.19 -7.08 0.47
N THR A 69 -6.96 -6.04 0.78
CA THR A 69 -8.34 -5.86 0.28
C THR A 69 -8.44 -5.08 -1.02
N SER A 70 -7.33 -4.56 -1.55
CA SER A 70 -7.31 -3.79 -2.79
C SER A 70 -7.12 -4.66 -4.04
N SER A 71 -7.34 -4.05 -5.20
CA SER A 71 -6.95 -4.62 -6.49
C SER A 71 -5.43 -4.82 -6.62
N GLN A 72 -4.61 -4.15 -5.82
CA GLN A 72 -3.15 -4.27 -5.90
C GLN A 72 -2.69 -5.68 -5.49
N TYR A 73 -3.18 -6.21 -4.37
CA TYR A 73 -2.82 -7.56 -3.94
C TYR A 73 -3.20 -8.62 -4.97
N LYS A 74 -4.36 -8.45 -5.61
CA LYS A 74 -4.80 -9.29 -6.74
C LYS A 74 -3.85 -9.18 -7.93
N ALA A 75 -3.54 -7.96 -8.38
CA ALA A 75 -2.65 -7.73 -9.52
C ALA A 75 -1.23 -8.27 -9.27
N ASP A 76 -0.70 -8.10 -8.05
CA ASP A 76 0.60 -8.64 -7.66
C ASP A 76 0.61 -10.18 -7.71
N SER A 77 -0.47 -10.82 -7.24
CA SER A 77 -0.64 -12.28 -7.27
C SER A 77 -0.79 -12.81 -8.71
N GLU A 78 -1.58 -12.12 -9.53
CA GLU A 78 -1.75 -12.44 -10.95
C GLU A 78 -0.42 -12.35 -11.70
N ARG A 79 0.39 -11.32 -11.43
CA ARG A 79 1.72 -11.19 -12.04
C ARG A 79 2.65 -12.35 -11.66
N ALA A 80 2.63 -12.81 -10.42
CA ALA A 80 3.43 -13.98 -10.02
C ALA A 80 3.04 -15.24 -10.81
N ILE A 81 1.73 -15.46 -11.01
CA ILE A 81 1.20 -16.58 -11.80
C ILE A 81 1.60 -16.45 -13.27
N GLU A 82 1.49 -15.25 -13.84
CA GLU A 82 1.88 -14.96 -15.23
C GLU A 82 3.36 -15.29 -15.48
N GLU A 83 4.26 -14.86 -14.59
CA GLU A 83 5.70 -15.10 -14.73
C GLU A 83 6.05 -16.59 -14.59
N VAL A 84 5.44 -17.30 -13.63
CA VAL A 84 5.62 -18.75 -13.50
C VAL A 84 5.10 -19.49 -14.75
N THR A 85 3.96 -19.06 -15.29
CA THR A 85 3.39 -19.63 -16.51
C THR A 85 4.32 -19.38 -17.71
N LEU A 86 4.86 -18.16 -17.84
CA LEU A 86 5.82 -17.83 -18.87
C LEU A 86 7.08 -18.70 -18.75
N TYR A 87 7.61 -18.85 -17.55
CA TYR A 87 8.77 -19.69 -17.29
C TYR A 87 8.53 -21.14 -17.71
N LEU A 88 7.41 -21.74 -17.31
CA LEU A 88 7.07 -23.13 -17.62
C LEU A 88 6.81 -23.37 -19.10
N THR A 89 6.24 -22.40 -19.81
CA THR A 89 5.84 -22.55 -21.22
C THR A 89 6.92 -22.12 -22.21
N ARG A 90 7.84 -21.23 -21.83
CA ARG A 90 8.84 -20.64 -22.73
C ARG A 90 10.28 -20.84 -22.32
N CYS A 91 10.57 -20.97 -21.03
CA CYS A 91 11.94 -20.99 -20.53
C CYS A 91 12.38 -22.36 -19.99
N CYS A 92 11.43 -23.23 -19.65
CA CYS A 92 11.71 -24.56 -19.12
C CYS A 92 11.64 -25.62 -20.23
N CYS A 93 12.68 -26.44 -20.36
CA CYS A 93 12.67 -27.62 -21.23
C CYS A 93 12.16 -28.82 -20.44
N LEU A 94 10.85 -29.02 -20.44
CA LEU A 94 10.22 -30.22 -19.87
C LEU A 94 10.68 -31.46 -20.63
N LYS A 95 11.20 -32.47 -19.92
CA LYS A 95 11.84 -33.64 -20.55
C LYS A 95 10.85 -34.71 -20.97
N GLY A 96 9.62 -34.66 -20.45
CA GLY A 96 8.60 -35.67 -20.72
C GLY A 96 8.92 -37.05 -20.13
N ASP A 97 9.83 -37.12 -19.16
CA ASP A 97 10.22 -38.36 -18.46
C ASP A 97 9.35 -38.64 -17.21
N GLY A 98 8.30 -37.83 -17.01
CA GLY A 98 7.37 -37.94 -15.88
C GLY A 98 7.94 -37.46 -14.54
N LYS A 99 9.10 -36.78 -14.54
CA LYS A 99 9.76 -36.31 -13.31
C LYS A 99 9.66 -34.81 -13.09
N ASP A 100 9.08 -34.08 -14.05
CA ASP A 100 8.84 -32.65 -13.93
C ASP A 100 7.73 -32.40 -12.89
N ALA A 101 8.05 -31.62 -11.85
CA ALA A 101 7.13 -31.34 -10.74
C ALA A 101 7.18 -29.86 -10.35
N LEU A 102 6.03 -29.36 -9.88
CA LEU A 102 5.89 -28.02 -9.32
C LEU A 102 5.40 -28.15 -7.88
N ILE A 103 6.14 -27.53 -6.97
CA ILE A 103 5.86 -27.58 -5.53
C ILE A 103 5.14 -26.28 -5.17
N PHE A 104 3.99 -26.40 -4.52
CA PHE A 104 3.21 -25.27 -4.02
C PHE A 104 3.13 -25.33 -2.50
N ASP A 105 3.22 -24.17 -1.88
CA ASP A 105 2.72 -23.99 -0.53
C ASP A 105 1.18 -23.99 -0.52
N ILE A 106 0.56 -24.20 0.63
CA ILE A 106 -0.90 -24.25 0.78
C ILE A 106 -1.44 -22.88 1.19
N ASP A 107 -1.02 -22.39 2.36
CA ASP A 107 -1.57 -21.19 2.98
C ASP A 107 -1.11 -19.94 2.23
N ASP A 108 -2.06 -19.07 1.91
CA ASP A 108 -1.89 -17.84 1.11
C ASP A 108 -1.21 -18.04 -0.26
N THR A 109 -1.11 -19.29 -0.72
CA THR A 109 -0.67 -19.67 -2.07
C THR A 109 -1.79 -20.37 -2.83
N LEU A 110 -2.31 -21.48 -2.32
CA LEU A 110 -3.46 -22.19 -2.89
C LEU A 110 -4.77 -21.81 -2.20
N ILE A 111 -4.72 -21.54 -0.89
CA ILE A 111 -5.88 -21.24 -0.06
C ILE A 111 -5.63 -19.93 0.70
N SER A 112 -6.55 -18.97 0.61
CA SER A 112 -6.41 -17.70 1.31
C SER A 112 -6.77 -17.79 2.79
N THR A 113 -5.87 -17.34 3.66
CA THR A 113 -6.10 -17.19 5.11
C THR A 113 -6.63 -15.80 5.49
N ILE A 114 -6.71 -14.88 4.51
CA ILE A 114 -7.22 -13.51 4.69
C ILE A 114 -8.56 -13.46 5.45
N PRO A 115 -9.58 -14.31 5.17
CA PRO A 115 -10.85 -14.26 5.90
C PRO A 115 -10.69 -14.53 7.40
N TYR A 116 -9.71 -15.35 7.78
CA TYR A 116 -9.40 -15.63 9.17
C TYR A 116 -8.72 -14.41 9.83
N PHE A 117 -7.64 -13.89 9.23
CA PHE A 117 -6.89 -12.77 9.81
C PHE A 117 -7.65 -11.44 9.81
N LYS A 118 -8.58 -11.24 8.87
CA LYS A 118 -9.50 -10.10 8.88
C LYS A 118 -10.36 -10.04 10.15
N LYS A 119 -10.69 -11.19 10.74
CA LYS A 119 -11.42 -11.27 12.02
C LYS A 119 -10.53 -11.09 13.26
N HIS A 120 -9.21 -11.16 13.09
CA HIS A 120 -8.21 -11.14 14.16
C HIS A 120 -7.22 -9.98 14.00
N GLY A 121 -7.69 -8.83 13.50
CA GLY A 121 -6.89 -7.59 13.45
C GLY A 121 -5.70 -7.63 12.50
N PHE A 122 -5.74 -8.42 11.42
CA PHE A 122 -4.70 -8.49 10.38
C PHE A 122 -3.29 -8.72 10.93
N VAL A 123 -3.14 -9.63 11.90
CA VAL A 123 -1.85 -9.96 12.52
C VAL A 123 -1.23 -8.76 13.26
N GLY A 124 -2.00 -7.72 13.58
CA GLY A 124 -1.57 -6.65 14.49
C GLY A 124 -1.43 -7.14 15.94
N GLU A 125 -2.18 -8.17 16.30
CA GLU A 125 -2.12 -8.81 17.61
C GLU A 125 -1.54 -10.22 17.48
N LYS A 126 -0.87 -10.68 18.55
CA LYS A 126 -0.34 -12.04 18.61
C LYS A 126 -1.51 -13.02 18.62
N VAL A 127 -1.74 -13.69 17.50
CA VAL A 127 -2.75 -14.75 17.41
C VAL A 127 -2.19 -15.99 18.10
N ASN A 128 -3.01 -16.66 18.93
CA ASN A 128 -2.64 -17.95 19.51
C ASN A 128 -2.44 -18.94 18.36
N SER A 129 -1.21 -19.46 18.22
CA SER A 129 -0.71 -20.20 17.05
C SER A 129 -1.27 -21.63 16.93
N VAL A 130 -2.57 -21.81 17.11
CA VAL A 130 -3.27 -23.07 16.83
C VAL A 130 -4.44 -22.78 15.90
N VAL A 131 -4.11 -22.34 14.68
CA VAL A 131 -5.06 -22.36 13.57
C VAL A 131 -4.75 -23.62 12.77
N LYS A 132 -5.36 -24.73 13.19
CA LYS A 132 -5.50 -25.89 12.31
C LYS A 132 -6.62 -25.55 11.34
N ILE A 133 -6.28 -25.41 10.07
CA ILE A 133 -7.23 -25.66 8.98
C ILE A 133 -7.50 -27.16 8.93
#